data_AF-A0A7S1SXT5-F1
#
_entry.id   AF-A0A7S1SXT5-F1
#
_cell.length_a   1.000
_cell.length_b   1.000
_cell.length_c   1.000
_cell.angle_alpha   90.00
_cell.angle_beta   90.00
_cell.angle_gamma   90.00
#
_symmetry.space_group_name_H-M   'P 1'
#
loop_
_entity.id
_entity.type
_entity.pdbx_description
1 polymer ?
#
loop_
_entity_poly.entity_id
_entity_poly.type
_entity_poly.pdbx_seq_one_letter_code
_entity_poly.pdbx_strand_id
1 'polypeptide(L)'
;DNLKLLERDCMTSLSKYEKENNTVYLERLPSADALVPIVGAQLVKSTVPEFLTSKTPSEVFTSVVPDTSARALSRYTDMVDTTARELLDRLAGSSDDARIKLRQWELPDLLVALDSGSAAGLPDALRADLEELSKHNGSLTHLNDISVQIGECRRQAEASLASAEDMLKGEAKEDAELRDQFKERWKRPPSEGLTAMLWELIAGYR
;
A
#
# COMPACT_ATOMS: atom_id res chain seq x y z
N ASP A 1 -12.87 -4.59 -63.29
CA ASP A 1 -13.93 -4.32 -64.28
C ASP A 1 -14.64 -2.97 -64.14
N ASN A 2 -15.07 -2.55 -62.94
CA ASN A 2 -15.73 -1.23 -62.75
C ASN A 2 -14.93 -0.01 -63.22
N LEU A 3 -13.60 -0.02 -63.06
CA LEU A 3 -12.76 1.11 -63.48
C LEU A 3 -12.77 1.32 -65.00
N LYS A 4 -12.74 0.23 -65.77
CA LYS A 4 -12.77 0.26 -67.25
C LYS A 4 -14.12 0.76 -67.77
N LEU A 5 -15.21 0.47 -67.06
CA LEU A 5 -16.54 0.97 -67.40
C LEU A 5 -16.61 2.50 -67.19
N LEU A 6 -16.16 2.98 -66.02
CA LEU A 6 -16.12 4.42 -65.71
C LEU A 6 -15.22 5.18 -66.70
N GLU A 7 -14.07 4.60 -67.05
CA GLU A 7 -13.14 5.18 -68.02
C GLU A 7 -13.80 5.34 -69.40
N ARG A 8 -14.51 4.30 -69.86
CA ARG A 8 -15.25 4.34 -71.12
C ARG A 8 -16.38 5.37 -71.09
N ASP A 9 -17.11 5.46 -69.98
CA ASP A 9 -18.21 6.41 -69.84
C ASP A 9 -17.69 7.87 -69.75
N CYS A 10 -16.52 8.08 -69.13
CA CYS A 10 -15.82 9.36 -69.13
C CYS A 10 -15.32 9.74 -70.53
N MET A 11 -14.68 8.81 -71.24
CA MET A 11 -14.19 9.04 -72.62
C MET A 11 -15.31 9.34 -73.61
N THR A 12 -16.45 8.64 -73.50
CA THR A 12 -17.62 8.91 -74.36
C THR A 12 -18.24 10.27 -74.08
N SER A 13 -18.34 10.65 -72.80
CA SER A 13 -18.81 11.98 -72.40
C SER A 13 -17.86 13.08 -72.89
N LEU A 14 -16.55 12.90 -72.72
CA LEU A 14 -15.52 13.81 -73.21
C LEU A 14 -15.64 14.02 -74.73
N SER A 15 -15.67 12.94 -75.50
CA SER A 15 -15.77 13.01 -76.97
C SER A 15 -17.03 13.74 -77.44
N LYS A 16 -18.15 13.57 -76.73
CA LYS A 16 -19.40 14.27 -77.01
C LYS A 16 -19.25 15.78 -76.77
N TYR A 17 -18.75 16.18 -75.60
CA TYR A 17 -18.58 17.59 -75.25
C TYR A 17 -17.52 18.31 -76.11
N GLU A 18 -16.44 17.63 -76.49
CA GLU A 18 -15.45 18.17 -77.43
C GLU A 18 -16.07 18.44 -78.80
N LYS A 19 -16.88 17.52 -79.32
CA LYS A 19 -17.57 17.72 -80.60
C LYS A 19 -18.55 18.88 -80.54
N GLU A 20 -19.34 18.99 -79.47
CA GLU A 20 -20.30 20.09 -79.27
C GLU A 20 -19.58 21.43 -79.10
N ASN A 21 -18.50 21.48 -78.32
CA ASN A 21 -17.71 22.70 -78.15
C ASN A 21 -17.07 23.15 -79.46
N ASN A 22 -16.51 22.23 -80.25
CA ASN A 22 -15.90 22.56 -81.55
C ASN A 22 -16.91 22.95 -82.64
N THR A 23 -18.20 22.63 -82.47
CA THR A 23 -19.24 22.91 -83.48
C THR A 23 -20.12 24.10 -83.11
N VAL A 24 -20.44 24.27 -81.82
CA VAL A 24 -21.49 25.20 -81.36
C VAL A 24 -20.93 26.28 -80.42
N TYR A 25 -20.22 25.89 -79.36
CA TYR A 25 -19.90 26.80 -78.25
C TYR A 25 -18.58 27.56 -78.41
N LEU A 26 -17.57 26.91 -79.01
CA LEU A 26 -16.23 27.45 -79.29
C LEU A 26 -15.55 28.08 -78.06
N GLU A 27 -15.83 27.55 -76.87
CA GLU A 27 -15.29 28.07 -75.63
C GLU A 27 -13.85 27.60 -75.42
N ARG A 28 -13.01 28.50 -74.90
CA ARG A 28 -11.61 28.20 -74.59
C ARG A 28 -11.54 27.41 -73.29
N LEU A 29 -10.94 26.22 -73.35
CA LEU A 29 -10.71 25.42 -72.15
C LEU A 29 -9.73 26.14 -71.20
N PRO A 30 -10.13 26.38 -69.93
CA PRO A 30 -9.21 26.90 -68.92
C PRO A 30 -8.15 25.87 -68.55
N SER A 31 -7.00 26.33 -68.06
CA SER A 31 -5.98 25.45 -67.47
C SER A 31 -6.49 24.85 -66.15
N ALA A 32 -5.97 23.67 -65.78
CA ALA A 32 -6.40 22.98 -64.56
C ALA A 32 -6.28 23.83 -63.29
N ASP A 33 -5.25 24.69 -63.22
CA ASP A 33 -5.00 25.58 -62.07
C ASP A 33 -5.97 26.76 -61.97
N ALA A 34 -6.66 27.09 -63.06
CA ALA A 34 -7.68 28.14 -63.09
C ALA A 34 -9.06 27.65 -62.66
N LEU A 35 -9.23 26.33 -62.47
CA LEU A 35 -10.48 25.74 -62.00
C LEU A 35 -10.61 25.87 -60.48
N VAL A 36 -11.83 26.14 -60.01
CA VAL A 36 -12.12 26.21 -58.58
C VAL A 36 -12.01 24.80 -57.96
N PRO A 37 -11.24 24.62 -56.87
CA PRO A 37 -11.12 23.32 -56.21
C PRO A 37 -12.47 22.79 -55.71
N ILE A 38 -12.73 21.51 -55.95
CA ILE A 38 -13.95 20.83 -55.47
C ILE A 38 -13.80 20.56 -53.97
N VAL A 39 -14.69 21.13 -53.16
CA VAL A 39 -14.70 20.91 -51.71
C VAL A 39 -15.43 19.59 -51.39
N GLY A 40 -14.73 18.65 -50.79
CA GLY A 40 -15.34 17.40 -50.32
C GLY A 40 -16.20 17.60 -49.08
N ALA A 41 -17.34 16.92 -48.99
CA ALA A 41 -18.18 16.88 -47.79
C ALA A 41 -17.82 15.68 -46.92
N GLN A 42 -17.49 15.92 -45.65
CA GLN A 42 -17.18 14.84 -44.71
C GLN A 42 -18.48 14.23 -44.14
N LEU A 43 -18.84 13.04 -44.63
CA LEU A 43 -20.07 12.32 -44.23
C LEU A 43 -19.88 11.35 -43.06
N VAL A 44 -18.65 11.13 -42.61
CA VAL A 44 -18.34 10.17 -41.55
C VAL A 44 -17.44 10.77 -40.48
N LYS A 45 -17.72 10.41 -39.23
CA LYS A 45 -16.90 10.72 -38.06
C LYS A 45 -16.33 9.43 -37.49
N SER A 46 -15.11 9.49 -36.96
CA SER A 46 -14.52 8.36 -36.26
C SER A 46 -15.28 8.15 -34.94
N THR A 47 -15.91 6.98 -34.80
CA THR A 47 -16.58 6.58 -33.57
C THR A 47 -15.61 5.74 -32.74
N VAL A 48 -15.33 6.18 -31.52
CA VAL A 48 -14.53 5.39 -30.58
C VAL A 48 -15.31 4.13 -30.23
N PRO A 49 -14.67 2.94 -30.26
CA PRO A 49 -15.34 1.69 -29.93
C PRO A 49 -15.99 1.71 -28.55
N GLU A 50 -17.19 1.14 -28.47
CA GLU A 50 -18.08 1.28 -27.31
C GLU A 50 -17.51 0.67 -26.02
N PHE A 51 -16.59 -0.31 -26.14
CA PHE A 51 -15.88 -0.94 -25.03
C PHE A 51 -14.92 0.01 -24.30
N LEU A 52 -14.46 1.09 -24.95
CA LEU A 52 -13.64 2.13 -24.31
C LEU A 52 -14.50 3.20 -23.64
N THR A 53 -15.78 3.32 -24.04
CA THR A 53 -16.72 4.32 -23.55
C THR A 53 -17.75 3.78 -22.58
N SER A 54 -17.91 2.47 -22.46
CA SER A 54 -18.74 1.87 -21.43
C SER A 54 -18.13 2.18 -20.07
N LYS A 55 -18.62 3.26 -19.45
CA LYS A 55 -18.27 3.75 -18.10
C LYS A 55 -18.61 2.78 -16.97
N THR A 56 -18.82 1.51 -17.27
CA THR A 56 -18.92 0.45 -16.29
C THR A 56 -17.78 -0.52 -16.56
N PRO A 57 -16.53 -0.21 -16.14
CA PRO A 57 -15.62 -1.31 -15.85
C PRO A 57 -16.38 -2.19 -14.87
N SER A 58 -16.55 -3.45 -15.25
CA SER A 58 -17.37 -4.45 -14.60
C SER A 58 -17.44 -4.26 -13.08
N GLU A 59 -18.64 -4.34 -12.52
CA GLU A 59 -18.97 -4.23 -11.08
C GLU A 59 -18.13 -5.12 -10.14
N VAL A 60 -17.29 -5.99 -10.71
CA VAL A 60 -16.38 -6.96 -10.10
C VAL A 60 -15.37 -6.34 -9.12
N PHE A 61 -14.95 -5.07 -9.32
CA PHE A 61 -13.99 -4.38 -8.44
C PHE A 61 -14.56 -3.16 -7.71
N THR A 62 -15.88 -3.01 -7.65
CA THR A 62 -16.52 -1.86 -6.95
C THR A 62 -16.16 -1.82 -5.45
N SER A 63 -15.87 -2.98 -4.85
CA SER A 63 -15.44 -3.10 -3.45
C SER A 63 -13.94 -2.86 -3.25
N VAL A 64 -13.14 -2.83 -4.32
CA VAL A 64 -11.70 -2.63 -4.21
C VAL A 64 -11.41 -1.16 -3.93
N VAL A 65 -10.85 -0.91 -2.76
CA VAL A 65 -10.37 0.41 -2.37
C VAL A 65 -9.18 0.79 -3.24
N PRO A 66 -9.17 1.99 -3.85
CA PRO A 66 -8.02 2.46 -4.62
C PRO A 66 -6.75 2.52 -3.77
N ASP A 67 -5.61 2.14 -4.37
CA ASP A 67 -4.30 2.14 -3.70
C ASP A 67 -3.92 3.52 -3.13
N THR A 68 -4.35 4.61 -3.78
CA THR A 68 -4.16 5.97 -3.27
C THR A 68 -4.84 6.19 -1.92
N SER A 69 -6.05 5.66 -1.75
CA SER A 69 -6.83 5.77 -0.50
C SER A 69 -6.25 4.88 0.58
N ALA A 70 -5.82 3.66 0.24
CA ALA A 70 -5.15 2.76 1.17
C ALA A 70 -3.83 3.37 1.71
N ARG A 71 -2.99 3.92 0.82
CA ARG A 71 -1.75 4.61 1.22
C ARG A 71 -2.00 5.86 2.06
N ALA A 72 -3.04 6.63 1.73
CA ALA A 72 -3.42 7.79 2.52
C ALA A 72 -3.87 7.39 3.93
N LEU A 73 -4.63 6.29 4.05
CA LEU A 73 -5.05 5.76 5.34
C LEU A 73 -3.85 5.26 6.17
N SER A 74 -2.92 4.50 5.57
CA SER A 74 -1.70 4.07 6.27
C SER A 74 -0.91 5.27 6.82
N ARG A 75 -0.68 6.30 5.99
CA ARG A 75 0.01 7.54 6.45
C ARG A 75 -0.74 8.24 7.57
N TYR A 76 -2.07 8.27 7.51
CA TYR A 76 -2.88 8.88 8.55
C TYR A 76 -2.77 8.11 9.86
N THR A 77 -2.86 6.78 9.82
CA THR A 77 -2.67 5.92 11.01
C THR A 77 -1.28 6.12 11.61
N ASP A 78 -0.23 6.12 10.79
CA ASP A 78 1.15 6.35 11.26
C ASP A 78 1.29 7.73 11.93
N MET A 79 0.66 8.77 11.36
CA MET A 79 0.66 10.11 11.91
C MET A 79 -0.08 10.17 13.25
N VAL A 80 -1.24 9.51 13.37
CA VAL A 80 -2.01 9.42 14.61
C VAL A 80 -1.22 8.69 15.69
N ASP A 81 -0.61 7.56 15.36
CA ASP A 81 0.21 6.79 16.31
C ASP A 81 1.42 7.59 16.78
N THR A 82 2.09 8.30 15.88
CA THR A 82 3.23 9.16 16.21
C THR A 82 2.79 10.29 17.13
N THR A 83 1.70 10.99 16.79
CA THR A 83 1.16 12.08 17.61
C THR A 83 0.73 11.58 18.99
N ALA A 84 0.09 10.41 19.06
CA ALA A 84 -0.33 9.82 20.32
C ALA A 84 0.87 9.48 21.21
N ARG A 85 1.94 8.89 20.65
CA ARG A 85 3.18 8.62 21.39
C ARG A 85 3.82 9.91 21.90
N GLU A 86 3.96 10.92 21.04
CA GLU A 86 4.53 12.22 21.44
C GLU A 86 3.75 12.89 22.58
N LEU A 87 2.42 12.85 22.52
CA LEU A 87 1.56 13.40 23.57
C LEU A 87 1.68 12.61 24.88
N LEU A 88 1.73 11.28 24.81
CA LEU A 88 1.93 10.42 25.97
C LEU A 88 3.31 10.65 26.61
N ASP A 89 4.36 10.74 25.80
CA ASP A 89 5.73 11.00 26.28
C ASP A 89 5.82 12.38 26.93
N ARG A 90 5.19 13.40 26.33
CA ARG A 90 5.12 14.74 26.91
C ARG A 90 4.34 14.76 28.23
N LEU A 91 3.24 14.01 28.32
CA LEU A 91 2.46 13.91 29.54
C LEU A 91 3.24 13.18 30.64
N ALA A 92 3.92 12.08 30.29
CA ALA A 92 4.78 11.33 31.21
C ALA A 92 5.92 12.22 31.73
N GLY A 93 6.64 12.90 30.83
CA GLY A 93 7.70 13.84 31.21
C GLY A 93 7.21 14.99 32.09
N SER A 94 6.07 15.60 31.76
CA SER A 94 5.47 16.65 32.60
C SER A 94 5.02 16.13 33.97
N SER A 95 4.55 14.88 34.04
CA SER A 95 4.14 14.26 35.30
C SER A 95 5.34 13.94 36.19
N ASP A 96 6.43 13.45 35.59
CA ASP A 96 7.68 13.19 36.30
C ASP A 96 8.34 14.50 36.77
N ASP A 97 8.34 15.55 35.95
CA ASP A 97 8.79 16.89 36.37
C ASP A 97 7.98 17.42 37.56
N ALA A 98 6.65 17.23 37.53
CA ALA A 98 5.79 17.62 38.64
C ALA A 98 6.11 16.81 39.91
N ARG A 99 6.32 15.48 39.78
CA ARG A 99 6.73 14.61 40.90
C ARG A 99 8.09 15.03 41.47
N ILE A 100 9.06 15.38 40.62
CA ILE A 100 10.38 15.85 41.04
C ILE A 100 10.25 17.16 41.82
N LYS A 101 9.48 18.13 41.31
CA LYS A 101 9.24 19.40 42.02
C LYS A 101 8.53 19.22 43.36
N LEU A 102 7.50 18.37 43.40
CA LEU A 102 6.80 18.04 44.64
C LEU A 102 7.76 17.42 45.67
N ARG A 103 8.64 16.50 45.25
CA ARG A 103 9.69 15.95 46.13
C ARG A 103 10.70 17.00 46.58
N GLN A 104 11.13 17.91 45.71
CA GLN A 104 12.05 19.00 46.10
C GLN A 104 11.46 19.92 47.15
N TRP A 105 10.14 20.08 47.16
CA TRP A 105 9.42 20.86 48.16
C TRP A 105 8.96 20.02 49.36
N GLU A 106 9.36 18.74 49.44
CA GLU A 106 8.95 17.79 50.49
C GLU A 106 7.42 17.73 50.68
N LEU A 107 6.67 17.99 49.61
CA LEU A 107 5.21 17.86 49.55
C LEU A 107 4.88 16.46 49.01
N PRO A 108 3.92 15.74 49.60
CA PRO A 108 2.94 16.14 50.62
C PRO A 108 3.41 15.95 52.08
N ASP A 109 4.61 15.42 52.30
CA ASP A 109 5.09 15.00 53.63
C ASP A 109 5.09 16.15 54.66
N LEU A 110 5.49 17.37 54.26
CA LEU A 110 5.43 18.55 55.12
C LEU A 110 4.00 18.96 55.51
N LEU A 111 3.01 18.78 54.61
CA LEU A 111 1.61 19.09 54.93
C LEU A 111 1.02 18.07 55.89
N VAL A 112 1.34 16.79 55.71
CA VAL A 112 0.90 15.71 56.61
C VAL A 112 1.57 15.82 57.98
N ALA A 113 2.84 16.22 58.04
CA ALA A 113 3.54 16.48 59.29
C ALA A 113 3.02 17.72 60.04
N LEU A 114 2.42 18.69 59.33
CA LEU A 114 1.80 19.87 59.94
C LEU A 114 0.38 19.57 60.46
N ASP A 115 -0.35 18.68 59.78
CA ASP A 115 -1.70 18.22 60.18
C ASP A 115 -1.67 17.18 61.31
N SER A 116 -0.48 16.88 61.87
CA SER A 116 -0.28 15.88 62.92
C SER A 116 -0.77 16.34 64.30
N GLY A 117 -2.08 16.59 64.42
CA GLY A 117 -2.84 16.27 65.63
C GLY A 117 -3.16 14.77 65.74
N SER A 118 -2.85 13.97 64.71
CA SER A 118 -3.03 12.51 64.65
C SER A 118 -1.68 11.78 64.71
N ALA A 119 -1.02 11.85 65.86
CA ALA A 119 0.21 11.11 66.12
C ALA A 119 -0.12 9.60 66.32
N ALA A 120 -0.11 8.80 65.25
CA ALA A 120 0.15 7.33 65.27
C ALA A 120 -0.20 6.60 63.94
N GLY A 121 -0.92 7.24 63.01
CA GLY A 121 -1.41 6.56 61.80
C GLY A 121 -0.47 6.65 60.60
N LEU A 122 -0.38 5.57 59.81
CA LEU A 122 0.21 5.59 58.46
C LEU A 122 -0.50 6.66 57.61
N PRO A 123 0.20 7.52 56.84
CA PRO A 123 -0.44 8.54 55.99
C PRO A 123 -1.51 7.93 55.07
N ASP A 124 -2.64 8.62 54.89
CA ASP A 124 -3.78 8.11 54.11
C ASP A 124 -3.41 7.77 52.65
N ALA A 125 -2.55 8.58 52.03
CA ALA A 125 -2.05 8.33 50.68
C ALA A 125 -1.24 7.02 50.61
N LEU A 126 -0.33 6.79 51.56
CA LEU A 126 0.50 5.59 51.59
C LEU A 126 -0.33 4.35 51.95
N ARG A 127 -1.40 4.50 52.73
CA ARG A 127 -2.37 3.43 52.98
C ARG A 127 -3.14 3.07 51.71
N ALA A 128 -3.60 4.06 50.95
CA ALA A 128 -4.28 3.82 49.67
C ALA A 128 -3.35 3.10 48.67
N ASP A 129 -2.09 3.51 48.57
CA ASP A 129 -1.08 2.84 47.73
C ASP A 129 -0.86 1.38 48.16
N LEU A 130 -0.76 1.10 49.48
CA LEU A 130 -0.62 -0.26 49.99
C LEU A 130 -1.88 -1.11 49.78
N GLU A 131 -3.07 -0.52 49.88
CA GLU A 131 -4.33 -1.19 49.56
C GLU A 131 -4.41 -1.54 48.08
N GLU A 132 -3.95 -0.67 47.18
CA GLU A 132 -3.84 -0.95 45.75
C GLU A 132 -2.83 -2.07 45.47
N LEU A 133 -1.65 -2.02 46.08
CA LEU A 133 -0.64 -3.07 45.96
C LEU A 133 -1.13 -4.43 46.51
N SER A 134 -1.93 -4.42 47.57
CA SER A 134 -2.48 -5.65 48.15
C SER A 134 -3.62 -6.25 47.32
N LYS A 135 -4.41 -5.43 46.59
CA LYS A 135 -5.40 -5.90 45.60
C LYS A 135 -4.76 -6.70 44.47
N HIS A 136 -3.50 -6.41 44.13
CA HIS A 136 -2.74 -7.11 43.09
C HIS A 136 -1.90 -8.29 43.65
N ASN A 137 -2.33 -8.94 44.74
CA ASN A 137 -1.68 -10.11 45.36
C ASN A 137 -0.23 -9.88 45.86
N GLY A 138 0.14 -8.63 46.14
CA GLY A 138 1.49 -8.29 46.59
C GLY A 138 2.45 -8.10 45.41
N SER A 139 3.01 -6.90 45.34
CA SER A 139 3.86 -6.43 44.25
C SER A 139 4.90 -7.45 43.75
N LEU A 140 5.58 -8.17 44.65
CA LEU A 140 6.73 -8.98 44.27
C LEU A 140 6.36 -10.32 43.62
N THR A 141 5.31 -10.99 44.08
CA THR A 141 4.86 -12.27 43.50
C THR A 141 4.29 -12.03 42.10
N HIS A 142 3.47 -10.99 41.94
CA HIS A 142 2.93 -10.62 40.64
C HIS A 142 4.02 -10.24 39.63
N LEU A 143 5.01 -9.46 40.04
CA LEU A 143 6.15 -9.11 39.18
C LEU A 143 7.00 -10.34 38.82
N ASN A 144 7.18 -11.27 39.76
CA ASN A 144 7.87 -12.53 39.48
C ASN A 144 7.09 -13.40 38.49
N ASP A 145 5.77 -13.48 38.64
CA ASP A 145 4.91 -14.21 37.70
C ASP A 145 4.97 -13.60 36.29
N ILE A 146 4.91 -12.27 36.17
CA ILE A 146 5.10 -11.57 34.89
C ILE A 146 6.48 -11.87 34.31
N SER A 147 7.53 -11.85 35.15
CA SER A 147 8.89 -12.17 34.69
C SER A 147 8.99 -13.61 34.16
N VAL A 148 8.34 -14.57 34.81
CA VAL A 148 8.27 -15.96 34.35
C VAL A 148 7.50 -16.03 33.02
N GLN A 149 6.35 -15.37 32.91
CA GLN A 149 5.55 -15.33 31.68
C GLN A 149 6.33 -14.72 30.51
N ILE A 150 7.06 -13.62 30.71
CA ILE A 150 7.93 -13.03 29.68
C ILE A 150 9.00 -14.03 29.23
N GLY A 151 9.61 -14.76 30.18
CA GLY A 151 10.58 -15.81 29.88
C GLY A 151 9.97 -16.95 29.07
N GLU A 152 8.76 -17.38 29.40
CA GLU A 152 8.02 -18.41 28.66
C GLU A 152 7.65 -17.96 27.25
N CYS A 153 7.12 -16.74 27.10
CA CYS A 153 6.83 -16.14 25.79
C CYS A 153 8.08 -16.04 24.91
N ARG A 154 9.22 -15.62 25.49
CA ARG A 154 10.50 -15.57 24.77
C ARG A 154 10.91 -16.97 24.31
N ARG A 155 10.87 -17.96 25.21
CA ARG A 155 11.23 -19.34 24.86
C ARG A 155 10.33 -19.89 23.75
N GLN A 156 9.03 -19.58 23.77
CA GLN A 156 8.10 -19.98 22.73
C GLN A 156 8.44 -19.32 21.39
N ALA A 157 8.74 -18.02 21.38
CA ALA A 157 9.14 -17.30 20.18
C ALA A 157 10.45 -17.85 19.59
N GLU A 158 11.46 -18.10 20.43
CA GLU A 158 12.74 -18.71 20.03
C GLU A 158 12.54 -20.12 19.46
N ALA A 159 11.68 -20.94 20.09
CA ALA A 159 11.37 -22.28 19.59
C ALA A 159 10.65 -22.25 18.24
N SER A 160 9.70 -21.32 18.04
CA SER A 160 9.04 -21.13 16.74
C SER A 160 10.02 -20.67 15.66
N LEU A 161 10.96 -19.77 16.01
CA LEU A 161 12.00 -19.31 15.09
C LEU A 161 12.96 -20.45 14.71
N ALA A 162 13.42 -21.23 15.68
CA ALA A 162 14.27 -22.39 15.43
C ALA A 162 13.57 -23.44 14.55
N SER A 163 12.29 -23.71 14.80
CA SER A 163 11.49 -24.61 13.96
C SER A 163 11.37 -24.10 12.52
N ALA A 164 11.21 -22.78 12.31
CA ALA A 164 11.17 -22.19 10.98
C ALA A 164 12.51 -22.34 10.25
N GLU A 165 13.63 -22.10 10.94
CA GLU A 165 14.96 -22.32 10.39
C GLU A 165 15.21 -23.78 10.00
N ASP A 166 14.79 -24.71 10.84
CA ASP A 166 14.97 -26.14 10.59
C ASP A 166 14.15 -26.61 9.38
N MET A 167 12.93 -26.08 9.19
CA MET A 167 12.13 -26.33 7.98
C MET A 167 12.83 -25.81 6.72
N LEU A 168 13.40 -24.60 6.75
CA LEU A 168 14.11 -24.02 5.61
C LEU A 168 15.40 -24.79 5.29
N LYS A 169 16.16 -25.18 6.32
CA LYS A 169 17.37 -26.02 6.15
C LYS A 169 17.02 -27.40 5.60
N GLY A 170 15.91 -27.99 6.07
CA GLY A 170 15.40 -29.29 5.60
C GLY A 170 15.05 -29.24 4.11
N GLU A 171 14.24 -28.26 3.70
CA GLU A 171 13.86 -28.09 2.29
C GLU A 171 15.08 -27.83 1.40
N ALA A 172 16.02 -26.98 1.83
CA ALA A 172 17.23 -26.71 1.06
C ALA A 172 18.10 -27.97 0.88
N LYS A 173 18.16 -28.83 1.89
CA LYS A 173 18.87 -30.12 1.81
C LYS A 173 18.16 -31.07 0.84
N GLU A 174 16.83 -31.16 0.88
CA GLU A 174 16.04 -31.97 -0.04
C GLU A 174 16.19 -31.47 -1.49
N ASP A 175 16.18 -30.16 -1.73
CA ASP A 175 16.42 -29.57 -3.06
C ASP A 175 17.83 -29.93 -3.58
N ALA A 176 18.84 -29.88 -2.72
CA ALA A 176 20.21 -30.27 -3.08
C ALA A 176 20.30 -31.75 -3.45
N GLU A 177 19.69 -32.64 -2.66
CA GLU A 177 19.64 -34.08 -2.91
C GLU A 177 18.89 -34.41 -4.21
N LEU A 178 17.75 -33.76 -4.46
CA LEU A 178 16.95 -33.98 -5.67
C LEU A 178 17.63 -33.40 -6.92
N ARG A 179 18.34 -32.27 -6.79
CA ARG A 179 19.12 -31.71 -7.90
C ARG A 179 20.30 -32.62 -8.27
N ASP A 180 20.94 -33.26 -7.29
CA ASP A 180 22.02 -34.24 -7.56
C ASP A 180 21.49 -35.52 -8.23
N GLN A 181 20.35 -36.04 -7.76
CA GLN A 181 19.73 -37.26 -8.30
C GLN A 181 19.15 -37.05 -9.71
N PHE A 182 18.40 -35.96 -9.92
CA PHE A 182 17.57 -35.78 -11.11
C PHE A 182 18.13 -34.80 -12.15
N LYS A 183 19.18 -34.03 -11.82
CA LYS A 183 19.94 -33.14 -12.72
C LYS A 183 19.06 -32.41 -13.74
N GLU A 184 19.09 -32.82 -15.01
CA GLU A 184 18.34 -32.18 -16.10
C GLU A 184 16.82 -32.24 -15.97
N ARG A 185 16.26 -33.16 -15.17
CA ARG A 185 14.82 -33.24 -14.88
C ARG A 185 14.39 -32.29 -13.75
N TRP A 186 15.34 -31.76 -12.96
CA TRP A 186 15.07 -30.84 -11.85
C TRP A 186 15.37 -29.39 -12.25
N LYS A 187 14.40 -28.74 -12.91
CA LYS A 187 14.54 -27.37 -13.45
C LYS A 187 13.98 -26.27 -12.55
N ARG A 188 13.73 -26.57 -11.27
CA ARG A 188 13.24 -25.56 -10.32
C ARG A 188 14.35 -24.57 -9.97
N PRO A 189 14.02 -23.29 -9.73
CA PRO A 189 14.97 -22.33 -9.15
C PRO A 189 15.58 -22.87 -7.85
N PRO A 190 16.84 -22.52 -7.53
CA PRO A 190 17.49 -22.97 -6.30
C PRO A 190 16.77 -22.43 -5.06
N SER A 191 16.59 -23.29 -4.07
CA SER A 191 15.92 -22.93 -2.81
C SER A 191 16.61 -21.80 -2.06
N GLU A 192 17.93 -21.67 -2.18
CA GLU A 192 18.69 -20.53 -1.63
C GLU A 192 18.18 -19.18 -2.16
N GLY A 193 17.85 -19.11 -3.45
CA GLY A 193 17.32 -17.89 -4.06
C GLY A 193 15.87 -17.60 -3.68
N LEU A 194 15.05 -18.66 -3.51
CA LEU A 194 13.64 -18.52 -3.13
C LEU A 194 13.48 -18.14 -1.65
N THR A 195 14.35 -18.66 -0.78
CA THR A 195 14.28 -18.50 0.67
C THR A 195 15.12 -17.33 1.19
N ALA A 196 15.91 -16.66 0.35
CA ALA A 196 16.80 -15.56 0.74
C ALA A 196 16.10 -14.48 1.59
N MET A 197 14.91 -14.02 1.16
CA MET A 197 14.12 -13.02 1.89
C MET A 197 13.67 -13.51 3.28
N LEU A 198 13.41 -14.81 3.42
CA LEU A 198 13.01 -15.41 4.71
C LEU A 198 14.21 -15.49 5.66
N TRP A 199 15.41 -15.78 5.15
CA TRP A 199 16.63 -15.75 5.95
C TRP A 199 16.99 -14.34 6.43
N GLU A 200 16.79 -13.33 5.59
CA GLU A 200 16.97 -11.92 6.00
C GLU A 200 15.98 -11.54 7.12
N LEU A 201 14.72 -11.96 6.99
CA LEU A 201 13.71 -11.73 8.03
C LEU A 201 14.07 -12.44 9.35
N ILE A 202 14.51 -13.69 9.29
CA ILE A 202 14.99 -14.46 10.46
C ILE A 202 16.18 -13.76 11.11
N ALA A 203 17.13 -13.24 10.32
CA ALA A 203 18.27 -12.50 10.83
C ALA A 203 17.84 -11.20 11.54
N GLY A 204 16.77 -10.54 11.09
CA GLY A 204 16.22 -9.35 11.74
C GLY A 204 15.51 -9.60 13.07
N TYR A 205 15.08 -10.85 13.34
CA TYR A 205 14.46 -11.23 14.62
C TYR A 205 15.48 -11.66 15.70
N ARG A 206 16.74 -11.88 15.33
CA ARG A 206 17.83 -12.25 16.23
C ARG A 206 18.54 -11.03 16.79
#